data_AF-A0A977PKU9-F1
#
_entry.id   AF-A0A977PKU9-F1
#
_cell.length_a   1.000
_cell.length_b   1.000
_cell.length_c   1.000
_cell.angle_alpha   90.00
_cell.angle_beta   90.00
_cell.angle_gamma   90.00
#
_symmetry.space_group_name_H-M   'P 1'
#
loop_
_entity.id
_entity.type
_entity.pdbx_description
1 polymer ?
#
loop_
_entity_poly.entity_id
_entity_poly.type
_entity_poly.pdbx_seq_one_letter_code
_entity_poly.pdbx_strand_id
1 'polypeptide(L)'
;MPVTVLVGALFGDEGKGKIAAYLSHLQSPSYMVRTGAINAGHTVYHNGKEYKLRALPSGLVTFRDGKGGTAPGALISIEVLRREVELLGLSKEQVLVDERTGIIEDKHVEKERRDAHLAGKIGSTLTGVGAAMSDRVMRRLKLARDFKEEIERFATVVDLPELLYEAIDSYKVVHIEGTQGYGLSLFHGTYPYVTSRDVTASAALSEAGLSPSDASDVILVTKAFVTRVGSGPLKGELSEEEARRRGLIEFGTVTGRMRRVAPLEENLDLLKRAARANGATKLAVTKVDVLFPKAKGVTRWSDLPDEAKRWLFDLEKEVGVPICFVGTGPEALETVGCEA
;
A
#
# COMPACT_ATOMS: atom_id res chain seq x y z
N MET A 1 -17.19 -8.85 10.53
CA MET A 1 -16.02 -9.49 9.89
C MET A 1 -14.81 -8.65 10.22
N PRO A 2 -13.90 -9.11 11.10
CA PRO A 2 -13.00 -8.19 11.79
C PRO A 2 -11.79 -7.77 10.95
N VAL A 3 -11.24 -8.60 10.06
CA VAL A 3 -9.97 -8.25 9.38
C VAL A 3 -10.12 -8.09 7.87
N THR A 4 -9.79 -6.90 7.37
CA THR A 4 -9.68 -6.61 5.94
C THR A 4 -8.22 -6.34 5.57
N VAL A 5 -7.71 -7.04 4.55
CA VAL A 5 -6.33 -6.87 4.06
C VAL A 5 -6.33 -6.15 2.72
N LEU A 6 -5.55 -5.08 2.58
CA LEU A 6 -5.37 -4.32 1.35
C LEU A 6 -3.98 -4.55 0.77
N VAL A 7 -3.90 -5.05 -0.47
CA VAL A 7 -2.63 -5.33 -1.17
C VAL A 7 -2.68 -4.87 -2.62
N GLY A 8 -1.52 -4.64 -3.24
CA GLY A 8 -1.41 -4.12 -4.61
C GLY A 8 -1.30 -5.25 -5.63
N ALA A 9 -1.91 -5.09 -6.80
CA ALA A 9 -1.92 -6.11 -7.84
C ALA A 9 -0.68 -6.11 -8.74
N LEU A 10 -0.09 -4.95 -8.99
CA LEU A 10 0.86 -4.75 -10.09
C LEU A 10 2.22 -4.36 -9.52
N PHE A 11 2.83 -3.26 -9.99
CA PHE A 11 4.17 -2.85 -9.59
C PHE A 11 4.16 -1.76 -8.50
N GLY A 12 3.15 -1.76 -7.63
CA GLY A 12 2.93 -0.69 -6.67
C GLY A 12 2.22 0.51 -7.32
N ASP A 13 1.92 1.54 -6.52
CA ASP A 13 1.29 2.77 -6.99
C ASP A 13 -0.13 2.62 -7.58
N GLU A 14 -0.86 1.61 -7.12
CA GLU A 14 -2.24 1.36 -7.55
C GLU A 14 -3.27 2.19 -6.77
N GLY A 15 -2.84 3.10 -5.90
CA GLY A 15 -3.75 3.91 -5.07
C GLY A 15 -4.26 3.20 -3.81
N LYS A 16 -3.52 2.22 -3.27
CA LYS A 16 -3.83 1.55 -2.00
C LYS A 16 -4.16 2.52 -0.85
N GLY A 17 -3.38 3.59 -0.71
CA GLY A 17 -3.61 4.58 0.35
C GLY A 17 -4.97 5.26 0.25
N LYS A 18 -5.40 5.59 -0.97
CA LYS A 18 -6.74 6.14 -1.22
C LYS A 18 -7.83 5.15 -0.79
N ILE A 19 -7.71 3.88 -1.19
CA ILE A 19 -8.71 2.86 -0.83
C ILE A 19 -8.70 2.58 0.68
N ALA A 20 -7.54 2.53 1.32
CA ALA A 20 -7.43 2.37 2.79
C ALA A 20 -8.08 3.56 3.53
N ALA A 21 -7.85 4.78 3.07
CA ALA A 21 -8.48 5.99 3.61
C ALA A 21 -10.01 5.98 3.42
N TYR A 22 -10.50 5.64 2.23
CA TYR A 22 -11.93 5.49 1.98
C TYR A 22 -12.56 4.42 2.87
N LEU A 23 -11.94 3.24 2.95
CA LEU A 23 -12.43 2.12 3.74
C LEU A 23 -12.49 2.45 5.23
N SER A 24 -11.48 3.17 5.74
CA SER A 24 -11.44 3.59 7.14
C SER A 24 -12.55 4.60 7.47
N HIS A 25 -12.88 5.50 6.53
CA HIS A 25 -14.01 6.40 6.67
C HIS A 25 -15.35 5.64 6.74
N LEU A 26 -15.51 4.59 5.93
CA LEU A 26 -16.74 3.80 5.89
C LEU A 26 -16.91 2.84 7.07
N GLN A 27 -15.83 2.20 7.51
CA GLN A 27 -15.90 1.06 8.43
C GLN A 27 -15.45 1.39 9.86
N SER A 28 -14.94 2.60 10.11
CA SER A 28 -14.51 3.06 11.43
C SER A 28 -13.65 2.03 12.20
N PRO A 29 -12.52 1.58 11.62
CA PRO A 29 -11.71 0.51 12.19
C PRO A 29 -11.14 0.89 13.56
N SER A 30 -11.18 -0.04 14.51
CA SER A 30 -10.50 0.14 15.80
C SER A 30 -8.98 0.14 15.63
N TYR A 31 -8.46 -0.67 14.70
CA TYR A 31 -7.03 -0.75 14.39
C TYR A 31 -6.79 -0.72 12.89
N MET A 32 -5.79 0.06 12.49
CA MET A 32 -5.24 0.11 11.13
C MET A 32 -3.74 -0.22 11.25
N VAL A 33 -3.25 -1.19 10.50
CA VAL A 33 -1.87 -1.68 10.66
C VAL A 33 -1.13 -1.60 9.34
N ARG A 34 0.01 -0.89 9.34
CA ARG A 34 0.94 -0.82 8.23
C ARG A 34 1.91 -2.00 8.28
N THR A 35 2.01 -2.74 7.18
CA THR A 35 3.03 -3.78 6.97
C THR A 35 4.06 -3.34 5.95
N GLY A 36 5.11 -4.14 5.74
CA GLY A 36 6.14 -3.85 4.74
C GLY A 36 7.14 -2.80 5.20
N ALA A 37 7.50 -1.86 4.32
CA ALA A 37 8.57 -0.91 4.62
C ALA A 37 8.37 0.47 3.99
N ILE A 38 9.10 1.45 4.51
CA ILE A 38 9.02 2.87 4.11
C ILE A 38 9.48 3.16 2.67
N ASN A 39 9.92 2.16 1.90
CA ASN A 39 10.20 2.34 0.47
C ASN A 39 8.92 2.46 -0.37
N ALA A 40 7.74 2.13 0.17
CA ALA A 40 6.46 2.52 -0.40
C ALA A 40 5.91 3.78 0.30
N GLY A 41 5.53 4.77 -0.50
CA GLY A 41 4.74 5.92 -0.05
C GLY A 41 3.32 5.83 -0.57
N HIS A 42 2.35 6.06 0.30
CA HIS A 42 0.94 6.14 -0.03
C HIS A 42 0.50 7.60 0.04
N THR A 43 0.00 8.10 -1.08
CA THR A 43 -0.56 9.45 -1.18
C THR A 43 -2.06 9.39 -0.97
N VAL A 44 -2.58 10.26 -0.12
CA VAL A 44 -4.02 10.45 0.11
C VAL A 44 -4.32 11.93 -0.03
N TYR A 45 -5.34 12.28 -0.80
CA TYR A 45 -5.91 13.61 -0.79
C TYR A 45 -7.17 13.60 0.06
N HIS A 46 -7.29 14.55 0.99
CA HIS A 46 -8.47 14.70 1.81
C HIS A 46 -8.71 16.18 2.14
N ASN A 47 -9.90 16.68 1.80
CA ASN A 47 -10.33 18.07 2.02
C ASN A 47 -9.35 19.08 1.40
N GLY A 48 -8.90 18.81 0.17
CA GLY A 48 -7.99 19.69 -0.58
C GLY A 48 -6.54 19.66 -0.09
N LYS A 49 -6.18 18.79 0.86
CA LYS A 49 -4.80 18.62 1.35
C LYS A 49 -4.22 17.27 0.91
N GLU A 50 -2.98 17.30 0.45
CA GLU A 50 -2.19 16.11 0.11
C GLU A 50 -1.42 15.59 1.35
N TYR A 51 -1.52 14.28 1.61
CA TYR A 51 -0.79 13.57 2.66
C TYR A 51 0.06 12.47 2.02
N LYS A 52 1.34 12.40 2.37
CA LYS A 52 2.29 11.38 1.90
C LYS A 52 2.80 10.59 3.09
N LEU A 53 2.30 9.36 3.23
CA LEU A 53 2.61 8.48 4.36
C LEU A 53 3.43 7.27 3.90
N ARG A 54 4.38 6.85 4.73
CA ARG A 54 5.32 5.76 4.46
C ARG A 54 5.36 4.77 5.63
N ALA A 55 5.27 5.27 6.86
CA ALA A 55 5.30 4.47 8.08
C ALA A 55 3.90 4.25 8.67
N LEU A 56 3.05 5.27 8.67
CA LEU A 56 1.70 5.17 9.22
C LEU A 56 0.68 4.66 8.19
N PRO A 57 -0.38 3.98 8.65
CA PRO A 57 -1.47 3.57 7.79
C PRO A 57 -2.26 4.79 7.27
N SER A 58 -2.69 4.70 6.01
CA SER A 58 -3.37 5.78 5.28
C SER A 58 -4.76 6.10 5.81
N GLY A 59 -5.39 5.14 6.50
CA GLY A 59 -6.70 5.30 7.14
C GLY A 59 -6.78 6.47 8.13
N LEU A 60 -5.67 6.78 8.80
CA LEU A 60 -5.57 7.87 9.77
C LEU A 60 -5.79 9.27 9.17
N VAL A 61 -5.74 9.38 7.84
CA VAL A 61 -6.03 10.65 7.14
C VAL A 61 -7.51 11.02 7.25
N THR A 62 -8.40 10.03 7.17
CA THR A 62 -9.87 10.20 7.09
C THR A 62 -10.60 9.74 8.34
N PHE A 63 -9.96 8.92 9.19
CA PHE A 63 -10.55 8.39 10.42
C PHE A 63 -9.52 8.36 11.56
N ARG A 64 -9.72 9.21 12.58
CA ARG A 64 -8.74 9.44 13.67
C ARG A 64 -9.13 8.82 15.00
N ASP A 65 -10.36 8.33 15.15
CA ASP A 65 -10.81 7.73 16.42
C ASP A 65 -10.24 6.32 16.63
N GLY A 66 -9.82 5.66 15.54
CA GLY A 66 -9.08 4.40 15.58
C GLY A 66 -7.59 4.58 15.88
N LYS A 67 -6.88 3.46 16.11
CA LYS A 67 -5.43 3.44 16.32
C LYS A 67 -4.69 2.99 15.06
N GLY A 68 -3.58 3.65 14.75
CA GLY A 68 -2.68 3.24 13.68
C GLY A 68 -1.44 2.52 14.22
N GLY A 69 -1.04 1.42 13.60
CA GLY A 69 0.03 0.56 14.06
C GLY A 69 1.09 0.28 12.99
N THR A 70 2.32 -0.02 13.43
CA THR A 70 3.34 -0.66 12.59
C THR A 70 3.55 -2.10 13.03
N ALA A 71 3.46 -3.03 12.08
CA ALA A 71 3.48 -4.47 12.33
C ALA A 71 4.87 -4.97 12.79
N PRO A 72 4.95 -6.08 13.54
CA PRO A 72 6.23 -6.74 13.87
C PRO A 72 7.14 -6.94 12.66
N GLY A 73 6.57 -7.34 11.52
CA GLY A 73 7.28 -7.57 10.27
C GLY A 73 7.77 -6.30 9.56
N ALA A 74 7.29 -5.12 9.95
CA ALA A 74 7.56 -3.88 9.26
C ALA A 74 9.01 -3.37 9.45
N LEU A 75 9.46 -2.51 8.54
CA LEU A 75 10.73 -1.78 8.62
C LEU A 75 10.49 -0.27 8.49
N ILE A 76 10.83 0.48 9.53
CA ILE A 76 10.57 1.93 9.61
C ILE A 76 11.83 2.74 9.91
N SER A 77 11.78 4.04 9.63
CA SER A 77 12.70 5.02 10.18
C SER A 77 11.96 5.80 11.27
N ILE A 78 12.57 5.94 12.44
CA ILE A 78 12.00 6.68 13.59
C ILE A 78 11.72 8.13 13.18
N GLU A 79 12.61 8.75 12.40
CA GLU A 79 12.43 10.11 11.90
C GLU A 79 11.22 10.23 10.98
N VAL A 80 11.06 9.28 10.04
CA VAL A 80 9.89 9.27 9.13
C VAL A 80 8.61 9.11 9.92
N LEU A 81 8.56 8.17 10.88
CA LEU A 81 7.41 7.97 11.74
C LEU A 81 7.06 9.25 12.51
N ARG A 82 8.04 9.87 13.19
CA ARG A 82 7.83 11.11 13.96
C ARG A 82 7.23 12.23 13.10
N ARG A 83 7.78 12.45 11.90
CA ARG A 83 7.28 13.46 10.96
C ARG A 83 5.83 13.19 10.54
N GLU A 84 5.46 11.93 10.35
CA GLU A 84 4.08 11.55 9.97
C GLU A 84 3.10 11.72 11.15
N VAL A 85 3.52 11.44 12.38
CA VAL A 85 2.74 11.73 13.60
C VAL A 85 2.45 13.23 13.71
N GLU A 86 3.48 14.07 13.53
CA GLU A 86 3.36 15.54 13.53
C GLU A 86 2.46 16.04 12.39
N LEU A 87 2.64 15.51 11.17
CA LEU A 87 1.85 15.87 9.99
C LEU A 87 0.34 15.64 10.18
N LEU A 88 0.00 14.55 10.85
CA LEU A 88 -1.39 14.16 11.12
C LEU A 88 -1.91 14.77 12.42
N GLY A 89 -1.04 15.28 13.30
CA GLY A 89 -1.43 15.82 14.60
C GLY A 89 -2.01 14.73 15.52
N LEU A 90 -1.36 13.57 15.55
CA LEU A 90 -1.80 12.42 16.35
C LEU A 90 -1.18 12.46 17.75
N SER A 91 -1.94 11.96 18.73
CA SER A 91 -1.41 11.67 20.07
C SER A 91 -0.61 10.36 20.06
N LYS A 92 0.25 10.18 21.08
CA LYS A 92 1.04 8.96 21.21
C LYS A 92 0.18 7.71 21.42
N GLU A 93 -1.01 7.86 21.99
CA GLU A 93 -1.97 6.77 22.25
C GLU A 93 -2.66 6.28 20.98
N GLN A 94 -2.71 7.12 19.94
CA GLN A 94 -3.25 6.77 18.62
C GLN A 94 -2.24 6.04 17.73
N VAL A 95 -0.95 6.05 18.10
CA VAL A 95 0.14 5.53 17.27
C VAL A 95 0.83 4.38 18.00
N LEU A 96 0.69 3.18 17.46
CA LEU A 96 1.25 1.95 18.03
C LEU A 96 2.45 1.49 17.21
N VAL A 97 3.52 1.10 17.89
CA VAL A 97 4.70 0.50 17.26
C VAL A 97 4.93 -0.85 17.91
N ASP A 98 4.85 -1.93 17.12
CA ASP A 98 5.18 -3.23 17.67
C ASP A 98 6.65 -3.24 18.10
N GLU A 99 6.93 -3.76 19.29
CA GLU A 99 8.28 -3.81 19.86
C GLU A 99 9.31 -4.55 18.99
N ARG A 100 8.85 -5.43 18.08
CA ARG A 100 9.66 -6.20 17.11
C ARG A 100 9.76 -5.53 15.74
N THR A 101 9.15 -4.36 15.53
CA THR A 101 9.30 -3.58 14.30
C THR A 101 10.77 -3.27 14.06
N GLY A 102 11.29 -3.51 12.86
CA GLY A 102 12.71 -3.29 12.56
C GLY A 102 13.02 -1.83 12.27
N ILE A 103 14.15 -1.34 12.80
CA ILE A 103 14.56 0.06 12.66
C ILE A 103 15.63 0.20 11.58
N ILE A 104 15.30 0.99 10.56
CA ILE A 104 16.22 1.46 9.54
C ILE A 104 17.03 2.62 10.14
N GLU A 105 18.34 2.51 10.00
CA GLU A 105 19.35 3.40 10.55
C GLU A 105 20.11 4.01 9.36
N ASP A 106 20.77 5.15 9.55
CA ASP A 106 21.48 5.85 8.46
C ASP A 106 22.53 4.97 7.78
N LYS A 107 23.20 4.09 8.54
CA LYS A 107 24.16 3.11 7.99
C LYS A 107 23.53 2.22 6.91
N HIS A 108 22.24 1.90 7.02
CA HIS A 108 21.53 1.07 6.05
C HIS A 108 21.28 1.87 4.76
N VAL A 109 20.91 3.14 4.88
CA VAL A 109 20.72 4.08 3.76
C VAL A 109 22.04 4.29 3.02
N GLU A 110 23.13 4.55 3.75
CA GLU A 110 24.47 4.72 3.17
C GLU A 110 24.96 3.46 2.45
N LYS A 111 24.77 2.28 3.06
CA LYS A 111 25.15 1.00 2.47
C LYS A 111 24.43 0.76 1.14
N GLU A 112 23.14 1.05 1.08
CA GLU A 112 22.35 0.92 -0.15
C GLU A 112 22.77 1.94 -1.23
N ARG A 113 23.10 3.19 -0.84
CA ARG A 113 23.59 4.22 -1.77
C ARG A 113 24.96 3.87 -2.38
N ARG A 114 25.82 3.18 -1.64
CA ARG A 114 27.16 2.75 -2.11
C ARG A 114 27.11 1.50 -2.97
N ASP A 115 25.99 0.77 -2.97
CA ASP A 115 25.81 -0.44 -3.78
C ASP A 115 25.39 -0.06 -5.22
N ALA A 116 26.34 -0.16 -6.15
CA ALA A 116 26.10 0.16 -7.56
C ALA A 116 25.06 -0.76 -8.23
N HIS A 117 24.87 -1.99 -7.73
CA HIS A 117 23.85 -2.89 -8.24
C HIS A 117 22.45 -2.43 -7.82
N LEU A 118 22.26 -2.09 -6.54
CA LEU A 118 20.98 -1.61 -6.02
C LEU A 118 20.64 -0.21 -6.55
N ALA A 119 21.60 0.71 -6.57
CA ALA A 119 21.38 2.08 -7.04
C ALA A 119 21.21 2.16 -8.57
N GLY A 120 22.03 1.41 -9.31
CA GLY A 120 22.04 1.43 -10.78
C GLY A 120 21.08 0.41 -11.38
N LYS A 121 21.43 -0.89 -11.29
CA LYS A 121 20.73 -1.96 -12.03
C LYS A 121 19.29 -2.16 -11.58
N ILE A 122 19.02 -2.16 -10.27
CA ILE A 122 17.67 -2.34 -9.73
C ILE A 122 16.90 -1.01 -9.70
N GLY A 123 17.61 0.10 -9.45
CA GLY A 123 16.98 1.40 -9.24
C GLY A 123 16.17 1.43 -7.95
N SER A 124 16.76 0.97 -6.84
CA SER A 124 16.16 1.00 -5.51
C SER A 124 15.73 2.42 -5.10
N THR A 125 14.86 2.54 -4.09
CA THR A 125 14.47 3.81 -3.49
C THR A 125 15.58 4.46 -2.66
N LEU A 126 16.65 3.71 -2.35
CA LEU A 126 17.80 4.17 -1.55
C LEU A 126 17.37 4.65 -0.16
N THR A 127 16.44 3.91 0.45
CA THR A 127 15.84 4.21 1.76
C THR A 127 16.33 3.26 2.86
N GLY A 128 17.37 2.46 2.59
CA GLY A 128 17.98 1.51 3.52
C GLY A 128 17.22 0.18 3.67
N VAL A 129 16.14 -0.04 2.92
CA VAL A 129 15.23 -1.19 3.13
C VAL A 129 15.89 -2.51 2.75
N GLY A 130 16.62 -2.57 1.63
CA GLY A 130 17.35 -3.78 1.25
C GLY A 130 18.43 -4.15 2.27
N ALA A 131 19.21 -3.16 2.71
CA ALA A 131 20.26 -3.34 3.71
C ALA A 131 19.71 -3.74 5.08
N ALA A 132 18.66 -3.07 5.57
CA ALA A 132 18.03 -3.39 6.84
C ALA A 132 17.38 -4.78 6.82
N MET A 133 16.75 -5.17 5.70
CA MET A 133 16.18 -6.51 5.56
C MET A 133 17.27 -7.59 5.57
N SER A 134 18.42 -7.33 4.92
CA SER A 134 19.58 -8.23 4.99
C SER A 134 20.08 -8.41 6.43
N ASP A 135 20.19 -7.32 7.19
CA ASP A 135 20.57 -7.37 8.61
C ASP A 135 19.51 -8.10 9.45
N ARG A 136 18.21 -7.97 9.12
CA ARG A 136 17.13 -8.70 9.80
C ARG A 136 17.25 -10.21 9.58
N VAL A 137 17.47 -10.65 8.35
CA VAL A 137 17.72 -12.06 8.00
C VAL A 137 18.96 -12.58 8.73
N MET A 138 20.00 -11.76 8.83
CA MET A 138 21.23 -12.11 9.55
C MET A 138 21.13 -11.97 11.07
N ARG A 139 19.95 -11.59 11.61
CA ARG A 139 19.67 -11.41 13.05
C ARG A 139 20.56 -10.34 13.70
N ARG A 140 20.83 -9.25 12.98
CA ARG A 140 21.67 -8.12 13.41
C ARG A 140 20.91 -6.79 13.47
N LEU A 141 19.73 -6.73 12.87
CA LEU A 141 18.92 -5.52 12.85
C LEU A 141 18.42 -5.18 14.26
N LYS A 142 18.51 -3.91 14.65
CA LYS A 142 17.87 -3.39 15.87
C LYS A 142 16.37 -3.23 15.67
N LEU A 143 15.61 -3.45 16.73
CA LEU A 143 14.15 -3.42 16.74
C LEU A 143 13.64 -2.22 17.56
N ALA A 144 12.35 -1.91 17.46
CA ALA A 144 11.74 -0.77 18.14
C ALA A 144 11.95 -0.80 19.66
N ARG A 145 11.94 -1.99 20.29
CA ARG A 145 12.27 -2.15 21.72
C ARG A 145 13.64 -1.60 22.12
N ASP A 146 14.61 -1.64 21.21
CA ASP A 146 15.97 -1.14 21.46
C ASP A 146 16.01 0.41 21.45
N PHE A 147 14.93 1.05 20.99
CA PHE A 147 14.75 2.51 20.91
C PHE A 147 13.50 2.99 21.66
N LYS A 148 13.01 2.19 22.63
CA LYS A 148 11.73 2.43 23.30
C LYS A 148 11.59 3.85 23.85
N GLU A 149 12.59 4.33 24.58
CA GLU A 149 12.57 5.67 25.21
C GLU A 149 12.48 6.82 24.19
N GLU A 150 12.98 6.63 22.97
CA GLU A 150 12.91 7.62 21.90
C GLU A 150 11.53 7.60 21.23
N ILE A 151 11.03 6.40 20.92
CA ILE A 151 9.73 6.19 20.25
C ILE A 151 8.57 6.61 21.18
N GLU A 152 8.67 6.33 22.48
CA GLU A 152 7.62 6.65 23.47
C GLU A 152 7.39 8.16 23.69
N ARG A 153 8.23 9.01 23.10
CA ARG A 153 8.02 10.47 23.08
C ARG A 153 6.86 10.90 22.18
N PHE A 154 6.50 10.10 21.19
CA PHE A 154 5.47 10.45 20.19
C PHE A 154 4.60 9.28 19.71
N ALA A 155 4.90 8.05 20.10
CA ALA A 155 4.10 6.86 19.83
C ALA A 155 4.09 5.95 21.08
N THR A 156 3.37 4.83 21.05
CA THR A 156 3.35 3.83 22.13
C THR A 156 3.94 2.52 21.63
N VAL A 157 4.95 2.00 22.32
CA VAL A 157 5.56 0.70 21.98
C VAL A 157 4.75 -0.42 22.66
N VAL A 158 4.30 -1.40 21.88
CA VAL A 158 3.35 -2.45 22.32
C VAL A 158 3.69 -3.84 21.76
N ASP A 159 3.08 -4.89 22.30
CA ASP A 159 2.86 -6.15 21.58
C ASP A 159 1.59 -5.99 20.74
N LEU A 160 1.75 -5.66 19.45
CA LEU A 160 0.61 -5.33 18.59
C LEU A 160 -0.28 -6.54 18.27
N PRO A 161 0.24 -7.72 17.87
CA PRO A 161 -0.55 -8.93 17.66
C PRO A 161 -1.53 -9.25 18.79
N GLU A 162 -1.13 -9.15 20.06
CA GLU A 162 -2.02 -9.41 21.19
C GLU A 162 -3.22 -8.46 21.17
N LEU A 163 -2.97 -7.16 20.99
CA LEU A 163 -4.04 -6.15 20.88
C LEU A 163 -4.95 -6.39 19.67
N LEU A 164 -4.41 -6.92 18.57
CA LEU A 164 -5.20 -7.26 17.40
C LEU A 164 -6.10 -8.47 17.68
N TYR A 165 -5.61 -9.52 18.34
CA TYR A 165 -6.45 -10.67 18.72
C TYR A 165 -7.53 -10.28 19.72
N GLU A 166 -7.22 -9.48 20.74
CA GLU A 166 -8.24 -8.93 21.66
C GLU A 166 -9.34 -8.17 20.91
N ALA A 167 -8.96 -7.41 19.88
CA ALA A 167 -9.90 -6.67 19.04
C ALA A 167 -10.74 -7.61 18.17
N ILE A 168 -10.12 -8.60 17.55
CA ILE A 168 -10.77 -9.62 16.71
C ILE A 168 -11.78 -10.43 17.53
N ASP A 169 -11.40 -10.90 18.71
CA ASP A 169 -12.26 -11.64 19.64
C ASP A 169 -13.44 -10.80 20.15
N SER A 170 -13.24 -9.48 20.21
CA SER A 170 -14.28 -8.49 20.52
C SER A 170 -15.08 -8.03 19.29
N TYR A 171 -14.96 -8.70 18.14
CA TYR A 171 -15.62 -8.37 16.87
C TYR A 171 -15.34 -6.95 16.34
N LYS A 172 -14.23 -6.34 16.74
CA LYS A 172 -13.82 -5.02 16.26
C LYS A 172 -13.21 -5.10 14.87
N VAL A 173 -13.37 -4.03 14.11
CA VAL A 173 -12.82 -3.93 12.75
C VAL A 173 -11.33 -3.57 12.81
N VAL A 174 -10.54 -4.28 12.01
CA VAL A 174 -9.09 -4.22 11.85
C VAL A 174 -8.77 -4.16 10.36
N HIS A 175 -7.97 -3.19 9.95
CA HIS A 175 -7.47 -3.09 8.58
C HIS A 175 -5.97 -3.35 8.54
N ILE A 176 -5.54 -4.20 7.63
CA ILE A 176 -4.12 -4.45 7.33
C ILE A 176 -3.79 -3.81 5.99
N GLU A 177 -2.85 -2.88 5.97
CA GLU A 177 -2.44 -2.15 4.79
C GLU A 177 -1.04 -2.57 4.33
N GLY A 178 -1.01 -3.33 3.24
CA GLY A 178 0.22 -3.76 2.57
C GLY A 178 0.90 -2.67 1.74
N THR A 179 2.18 -2.89 1.46
CA THR A 179 3.01 -2.02 0.62
C THR A 179 3.35 -2.67 -0.71
N GLN A 180 3.76 -1.85 -1.70
CA GLN A 180 4.06 -2.30 -3.06
C GLN A 180 2.91 -3.11 -3.71
N GLY A 181 3.17 -3.82 -4.80
CA GLY A 181 2.19 -4.70 -5.44
C GLY A 181 2.82 -6.02 -5.83
N TYR A 182 1.99 -7.02 -6.11
CA TYR A 182 2.39 -8.41 -6.36
C TYR A 182 3.51 -8.57 -7.40
N GLY A 183 3.54 -7.73 -8.45
CA GLY A 183 4.62 -7.71 -9.44
C GLY A 183 6.01 -7.33 -8.90
N LEU A 184 6.07 -6.75 -7.69
CA LEU A 184 7.29 -6.44 -6.94
C LEU A 184 7.56 -7.41 -5.78
N SER A 185 6.81 -8.50 -5.64
CA SER A 185 7.10 -9.55 -4.67
C SER A 185 8.49 -10.13 -4.88
N LEU A 186 9.26 -10.32 -3.81
CA LEU A 186 10.57 -10.98 -3.85
C LEU A 186 10.51 -12.38 -4.49
N PHE A 187 9.41 -13.10 -4.27
CA PHE A 187 9.26 -14.49 -4.70
C PHE A 187 8.46 -14.63 -5.99
N HIS A 188 7.48 -13.76 -6.20
CA HIS A 188 6.48 -13.91 -7.26
C HIS A 188 6.56 -12.84 -8.34
N GLY A 189 7.34 -11.77 -8.10
CA GLY A 189 7.52 -10.66 -9.01
C GLY A 189 8.60 -10.89 -10.06
N THR A 190 8.99 -9.81 -10.74
CA THR A 190 10.00 -9.84 -11.80
C THR A 190 11.43 -9.81 -11.27
N TYR A 191 11.81 -10.78 -10.44
CA TYR A 191 13.15 -10.85 -9.85
C TYR A 191 14.24 -10.72 -10.94
N PRO A 192 15.32 -9.93 -10.73
CA PRO A 192 15.70 -9.25 -9.48
C PRO A 192 15.07 -7.86 -9.28
N TYR A 193 14.22 -7.39 -10.18
CA TYR A 193 13.62 -6.05 -10.16
C TYR A 193 12.38 -5.98 -9.27
N VAL A 194 12.57 -6.33 -8.00
CA VAL A 194 11.53 -6.52 -6.98
C VAL A 194 11.95 -5.86 -5.67
N THR A 195 11.05 -5.84 -4.68
CA THR A 195 11.44 -5.42 -3.33
C THR A 195 12.12 -6.56 -2.56
N SER A 196 12.65 -6.28 -1.38
CA SER A 196 13.43 -7.23 -0.57
C SER A 196 12.57 -8.20 0.26
N ARG A 197 11.27 -8.30 -0.02
CA ARG A 197 10.31 -9.16 0.69
C ARG A 197 9.10 -9.51 -0.17
N ASP A 198 8.34 -10.48 0.29
CA ASP A 198 7.01 -10.73 -0.27
C ASP A 198 6.03 -9.63 0.15
N VAL A 199 5.00 -9.44 -0.67
CA VAL A 199 4.03 -8.34 -0.56
C VAL A 199 2.60 -8.82 -0.79
N THR A 200 2.39 -10.14 -0.70
CA THR A 200 1.06 -10.76 -0.78
C THR A 200 0.25 -10.51 0.50
N ALA A 201 -1.05 -10.81 0.45
CA ALA A 201 -1.94 -10.78 1.60
C ALA A 201 -1.46 -11.72 2.72
N SER A 202 -1.00 -12.92 2.35
CA SER A 202 -0.41 -13.88 3.31
C SER A 202 0.84 -13.31 3.99
N ALA A 203 1.71 -12.63 3.23
CA ALA A 203 2.87 -11.96 3.81
C ALA A 203 2.45 -10.81 4.75
N ALA A 204 1.47 -9.99 4.35
CA ALA A 204 0.96 -8.91 5.20
C ALA A 204 0.37 -9.44 6.52
N LEU A 205 -0.41 -10.52 6.48
CA LEU A 205 -0.94 -11.18 7.69
C LEU A 205 0.18 -11.74 8.57
N SER A 206 1.15 -12.44 7.96
CA SER A 206 2.31 -12.96 8.68
C SER A 206 3.13 -11.85 9.34
N GLU A 207 3.31 -10.70 8.67
CA GLU A 207 3.99 -9.54 9.25
C GLU A 207 3.22 -8.93 10.42
N ALA A 208 1.89 -8.89 10.33
CA ALA A 208 0.99 -8.40 11.37
C ALA A 208 0.83 -9.36 12.57
N GLY A 209 1.30 -10.60 12.46
CA GLY A 209 1.14 -11.63 13.49
C GLY A 209 -0.24 -12.28 13.51
N LEU A 210 -0.98 -12.22 12.40
CA LEU A 210 -2.33 -12.79 12.26
C LEU A 210 -2.32 -14.10 11.48
N SER A 211 -3.28 -14.96 11.77
CA SER A 211 -3.50 -16.20 11.01
C SER A 211 -4.08 -15.90 9.63
N PRO A 212 -3.73 -16.69 8.59
CA PRO A 212 -4.43 -16.61 7.30
C PRO A 212 -5.96 -16.73 7.41
N SER A 213 -6.46 -17.47 8.40
CA SER A 213 -7.91 -17.66 8.63
C SER A 213 -8.61 -16.42 9.19
N ASP A 214 -7.87 -15.45 9.72
CA ASP A 214 -8.46 -14.26 10.34
C ASP A 214 -8.92 -13.25 9.27
N ALA A 215 -8.32 -13.31 8.08
CA ALA A 215 -8.67 -12.47 6.95
C ALA A 215 -10.07 -12.79 6.44
N SER A 216 -10.98 -11.86 6.65
CA SER A 216 -12.35 -11.91 6.16
C SER A 216 -12.46 -11.42 4.71
N ASP A 217 -11.74 -10.35 4.40
CA ASP A 217 -11.69 -9.75 3.08
C ASP A 217 -10.25 -9.50 2.66
N VAL A 218 -9.95 -9.81 1.39
CA VAL A 218 -8.71 -9.40 0.73
C VAL A 218 -9.07 -8.50 -0.44
N ILE A 219 -8.85 -7.20 -0.26
CA ILE A 219 -9.03 -6.19 -1.29
C ILE A 219 -7.73 -6.08 -2.08
N LEU A 220 -7.79 -6.55 -3.32
CA LEU A 220 -6.71 -6.36 -4.27
C LEU A 220 -6.91 -5.01 -4.97
N VAL A 221 -5.90 -4.14 -4.90
CA VAL A 221 -5.95 -2.80 -5.50
C VAL A 221 -5.18 -2.79 -6.81
N THR A 222 -5.86 -2.38 -7.88
CA THR A 222 -5.28 -2.12 -9.20
C THR A 222 -5.62 -0.69 -9.65
N LYS A 223 -4.98 -0.27 -10.72
CA LYS A 223 -5.22 1.03 -11.38
C LYS A 223 -5.69 0.78 -12.80
N ALA A 224 -6.45 1.71 -13.37
CA ALA A 224 -6.97 1.64 -14.73
C ALA A 224 -5.88 1.50 -15.82
N PHE A 225 -4.62 1.80 -15.47
CA PHE A 225 -3.43 1.58 -16.28
C PHE A 225 -2.27 1.16 -15.37
N VAL A 226 -1.25 0.53 -15.94
CA VAL A 226 -0.09 0.03 -15.20
C VAL A 226 0.97 1.12 -15.11
N THR A 227 1.53 1.32 -13.92
CA THR A 227 2.76 2.09 -13.73
C THR A 227 3.86 1.23 -13.14
N ARG A 228 5.11 1.55 -13.47
CA ARG A 228 6.28 0.94 -12.85
C ARG A 228 7.37 1.98 -12.59
N VAL A 229 7.89 1.99 -11.36
CA VAL A 229 9.09 2.77 -10.99
C VAL A 229 10.32 1.89 -11.07
N GLY A 230 11.43 2.45 -11.54
CA GLY A 230 12.70 1.72 -11.66
C GLY A 230 12.74 0.83 -12.90
N SER A 231 13.81 0.04 -12.99
CA SER A 231 14.10 -0.84 -14.12
C SER A 231 13.24 -2.11 -14.11
N GLY A 232 13.51 -3.02 -15.05
CA GLY A 232 12.82 -4.30 -15.21
C GLY A 232 11.71 -4.26 -16.28
N PRO A 233 11.18 -5.42 -16.67
CA PRO A 233 10.28 -5.52 -17.82
C PRO A 233 8.89 -4.92 -17.53
N LEU A 234 8.30 -4.22 -18.50
CA LEU A 234 6.90 -3.78 -18.46
C LEU A 234 6.26 -4.12 -19.81
N LYS A 235 5.32 -5.06 -19.81
CA LYS A 235 4.64 -5.48 -21.04
C LYS A 235 3.73 -4.36 -21.51
N GLY A 236 3.80 -4.01 -22.80
CA GLY A 236 3.03 -2.91 -23.38
C GLY A 236 3.50 -1.51 -22.96
N GLU A 237 4.76 -1.37 -22.53
CA GLU A 237 5.33 -0.07 -22.16
C GLU A 237 5.18 0.96 -23.30
N LEU A 238 4.56 2.09 -22.98
CA LEU A 238 4.37 3.21 -23.90
C LEU A 238 5.64 4.07 -23.95
N SER A 239 5.88 4.72 -25.09
CA SER A 239 6.87 5.79 -25.15
C SER A 239 6.44 6.96 -24.26
N GLU A 240 7.40 7.77 -23.80
CA GLU A 240 7.09 8.95 -22.99
C GLU A 240 6.18 9.94 -23.72
N GLU A 241 6.39 10.13 -25.02
CA GLU A 241 5.54 10.97 -25.87
C GLU A 241 4.09 10.46 -25.86
N GLU A 242 3.90 9.15 -25.97
CA GLU A 242 2.57 8.56 -25.98
C GLU A 242 1.87 8.65 -24.61
N ALA A 243 2.62 8.40 -23.54
CA ALA A 243 2.11 8.54 -22.18
C ALA A 243 1.73 10.00 -21.88
N ARG A 244 2.49 10.99 -22.36
CA ARG A 244 2.15 12.43 -22.27
C ARG A 244 0.88 12.74 -23.06
N ARG A 245 0.78 12.27 -24.31
CA ARG A 245 -0.38 12.48 -25.17
C ARG A 245 -1.68 11.94 -24.55
N ARG A 246 -1.59 10.83 -23.82
CA ARG A 246 -2.73 10.22 -23.10
C ARG A 246 -2.94 10.77 -21.68
N GLY A 247 -2.11 11.69 -21.20
CA GLY A 247 -2.24 12.25 -19.85
C GLY A 247 -1.93 11.25 -18.72
N LEU A 248 -1.08 10.25 -18.96
CA LEU A 248 -0.79 9.16 -18.02
C LEU A 248 0.51 9.33 -17.23
N ILE A 249 1.20 10.46 -17.39
CA ILE A 249 2.49 10.71 -16.72
C ILE A 249 2.29 10.90 -15.22
N GLU A 250 3.02 10.11 -14.44
CA GLU A 250 3.01 10.17 -12.98
C GLU A 250 4.43 10.11 -12.41
N PHE A 251 4.61 10.63 -11.20
CA PHE A 251 5.90 10.66 -10.49
C PHE A 251 5.82 9.90 -9.16
N GLY A 252 6.90 9.20 -8.81
CA GLY A 252 7.01 8.43 -7.57
C GLY A 252 6.99 9.29 -6.31
N THR A 253 6.16 8.94 -5.33
CA THR A 253 6.01 9.70 -4.07
C THR A 253 7.30 9.79 -3.25
N VAL A 254 8.12 8.74 -3.28
CA VAL A 254 9.36 8.66 -2.48
C VAL A 254 10.56 9.24 -3.22
N THR A 255 10.79 8.81 -4.47
CA THR A 255 12.00 9.17 -5.23
C THR A 255 11.83 10.33 -6.20
N GLY A 256 10.60 10.78 -6.47
CA GLY A 256 10.29 11.79 -7.49
C GLY A 256 10.54 11.34 -8.94
N ARG A 257 10.84 10.06 -9.17
CA ARG A 257 11.15 9.54 -10.52
C ARG A 257 9.88 9.40 -11.35
N MET A 258 9.97 9.71 -12.64
CA MET A 258 8.87 9.46 -13.58
C MET A 258 8.58 7.96 -13.66
N ARG A 259 7.29 7.62 -13.69
CA ARG A 259 6.80 6.24 -13.83
C ARG A 259 6.69 5.88 -15.29
N ARG A 260 7.15 4.67 -15.63
CA ARG A 260 6.86 4.02 -16.92
C ARG A 260 5.41 3.57 -16.91
N VAL A 261 4.74 3.60 -18.06
CA VAL A 261 3.30 3.40 -18.18
C VAL A 261 2.99 2.35 -19.23
N ALA A 262 1.99 1.51 -18.98
CA ALA A 262 1.43 0.58 -19.97
C ALA A 262 -0.10 0.48 -19.82
N PRO A 263 -0.84 0.14 -20.91
CA PRO A 263 -2.25 -0.23 -20.81
C PRO A 263 -2.46 -1.42 -19.86
N LEU A 264 -3.60 -1.46 -19.16
CA LEU A 264 -3.91 -2.54 -18.23
C LEU A 264 -4.14 -3.86 -18.96
N GLU A 265 -4.74 -3.79 -20.15
CA GLU A 265 -5.09 -4.91 -21.02
C GLU A 265 -3.87 -5.78 -21.35
N GLU A 266 -2.71 -5.15 -21.52
CA GLU A 266 -1.44 -5.82 -21.80
C GLU A 266 -0.92 -6.65 -20.61
N ASN A 267 -1.43 -6.38 -19.40
CA ASN A 267 -0.97 -6.94 -18.13
C ASN A 267 -2.07 -7.72 -17.38
N LEU A 268 -3.17 -8.09 -18.05
CA LEU A 268 -4.26 -8.86 -17.42
C LEU A 268 -3.79 -10.20 -16.84
N ASP A 269 -2.85 -10.89 -17.48
CA ASP A 269 -2.29 -12.14 -16.95
C ASP A 269 -1.63 -11.95 -15.56
N LEU A 270 -0.93 -10.83 -15.38
CA LEU A 270 -0.33 -10.48 -14.09
C LEU A 270 -1.41 -10.17 -13.05
N LEU A 271 -2.45 -9.41 -13.42
CA LEU A 271 -3.56 -9.08 -12.55
C LEU A 271 -4.32 -10.34 -12.10
N LYS A 272 -4.64 -11.26 -13.04
CA LYS A 272 -5.28 -12.56 -12.74
C LYS A 272 -4.42 -13.40 -11.80
N ARG A 273 -3.11 -13.43 -12.03
CA ARG A 273 -2.18 -14.15 -11.16
C ARG A 273 -2.12 -13.53 -9.76
N ALA A 274 -2.10 -12.20 -9.67
CA ALA A 274 -2.13 -11.48 -8.40
C ALA A 274 -3.43 -11.75 -7.62
N ALA A 275 -4.58 -11.71 -8.30
CA ALA A 275 -5.88 -12.05 -7.73
C ALA A 275 -5.89 -13.45 -7.13
N ARG A 276 -5.42 -14.45 -7.89
CA ARG A 276 -5.34 -15.83 -7.43
C ARG A 276 -4.37 -16.01 -6.27
N ALA A 277 -3.16 -15.46 -6.38
CA ALA A 277 -2.12 -15.66 -5.36
C ALA A 277 -2.46 -15.00 -4.02
N ASN A 278 -3.24 -13.91 -4.04
CA ASN A 278 -3.67 -13.21 -2.83
C ASN A 278 -5.01 -13.75 -2.27
N GLY A 279 -5.70 -14.63 -2.98
CA GLY A 279 -7.07 -15.04 -2.59
C GLY A 279 -8.01 -13.83 -2.55
N ALA A 280 -7.91 -12.94 -3.54
CA ALA A 280 -8.66 -11.69 -3.56
C ALA A 280 -10.17 -11.95 -3.51
N THR A 281 -10.85 -11.38 -2.50
CA THR A 281 -12.31 -11.43 -2.38
C THR A 281 -12.96 -10.27 -3.11
N LYS A 282 -12.25 -9.15 -3.24
CA LYS A 282 -12.74 -7.90 -3.82
C LYS A 282 -11.62 -7.22 -4.63
N LEU A 283 -12.00 -6.57 -5.72
CA LEU A 283 -11.13 -5.74 -6.54
C LEU A 283 -11.45 -4.26 -6.31
N ALA A 284 -10.41 -3.44 -6.17
CA ALA A 284 -10.51 -1.98 -6.18
C ALA A 284 -9.76 -1.43 -7.39
N VAL A 285 -10.43 -0.65 -8.24
CA VAL A 285 -9.86 -0.07 -9.46
C VAL A 285 -9.77 1.44 -9.30
N THR A 286 -8.56 1.98 -9.23
CA THR A 286 -8.34 3.43 -9.10
C THR A 286 -8.07 4.10 -10.44
N LYS A 287 -8.20 5.44 -10.46
CA LYS A 287 -7.90 6.30 -11.61
C LYS A 287 -8.77 6.01 -12.83
N VAL A 288 -10.01 5.58 -12.60
CA VAL A 288 -10.97 5.36 -13.68
C VAL A 288 -11.33 6.67 -14.37
N ASP A 289 -11.29 7.79 -13.64
CA ASP A 289 -11.44 9.14 -14.17
C ASP A 289 -10.36 9.53 -15.20
N VAL A 290 -9.18 8.89 -15.16
CA VAL A 290 -8.11 9.16 -16.14
C VAL A 290 -8.45 8.55 -17.50
N LEU A 291 -9.05 7.37 -17.53
CA LEU A 291 -9.52 6.75 -18.78
C LEU A 291 -10.89 7.29 -19.21
N PHE A 292 -11.75 7.60 -18.25
CA PHE A 292 -13.11 8.07 -18.48
C PHE A 292 -13.32 9.40 -17.74
N PRO A 293 -12.94 10.56 -18.34
CA PRO A 293 -13.00 11.87 -17.67
C PRO A 293 -14.37 12.24 -17.09
N LYS A 294 -15.45 11.73 -17.67
CA LYS A 294 -16.83 11.93 -17.17
C LYS A 294 -17.13 11.19 -15.87
N ALA A 295 -16.31 10.21 -15.47
CA ALA A 295 -16.43 9.54 -14.19
C ALA A 295 -15.88 10.39 -13.03
N LYS A 296 -15.19 11.51 -13.32
CA LYS A 296 -14.53 12.32 -12.30
C LYS A 296 -15.50 12.78 -11.20
N GLY A 297 -15.17 12.50 -9.95
CA GLY A 297 -15.95 12.89 -8.78
C GLY A 297 -17.21 12.06 -8.51
N VAL A 298 -17.50 11.04 -9.34
CA VAL A 298 -18.66 10.17 -9.15
C VAL A 298 -18.48 9.30 -7.90
N THR A 299 -19.50 9.25 -7.03
CA THR A 299 -19.46 8.50 -5.77
C THR A 299 -20.52 7.39 -5.66
N ARG A 300 -21.38 7.24 -6.68
CA ARG A 300 -22.40 6.18 -6.77
C ARG A 300 -22.25 5.41 -8.07
N TRP A 301 -22.48 4.10 -8.04
CA TRP A 301 -22.34 3.25 -9.23
C TRP A 301 -23.31 3.65 -10.34
N SER A 302 -24.55 3.98 -9.98
CA SER A 302 -25.60 4.45 -10.90
C SER A 302 -25.16 5.62 -11.78
N ASP A 303 -24.28 6.48 -11.25
CA ASP A 303 -23.89 7.75 -11.88
C ASP A 303 -22.62 7.61 -12.74
N LEU A 304 -21.99 6.43 -12.76
CA LEU A 304 -20.85 6.18 -13.64
C LEU A 304 -21.27 6.21 -15.12
N PRO A 305 -20.43 6.75 -16.02
CA PRO A 305 -20.66 6.67 -17.46
C PRO A 305 -20.82 5.23 -17.94
N ASP A 306 -21.72 4.98 -18.91
CA ASP A 306 -21.99 3.63 -19.41
C ASP A 306 -20.75 2.94 -19.99
N GLU A 307 -19.86 3.71 -20.64
CA GLU A 307 -18.57 3.23 -21.14
C GLU A 307 -17.65 2.73 -20.01
N ALA A 308 -17.60 3.45 -18.88
CA ALA A 308 -16.83 3.04 -17.71
C ALA A 308 -17.44 1.79 -17.05
N LYS A 309 -18.77 1.73 -16.93
CA LYS A 309 -19.48 0.55 -16.40
C LYS A 309 -19.21 -0.70 -17.24
N ARG A 310 -19.27 -0.59 -18.58
CA ARG A 310 -18.96 -1.70 -19.49
C ARG A 310 -17.52 -2.17 -19.34
N TRP A 311 -16.55 -1.23 -19.33
CA TRP A 311 -15.14 -1.57 -19.16
C TRP A 311 -14.86 -2.23 -17.80
N LEU A 312 -15.48 -1.75 -16.72
CA LEU A 312 -15.38 -2.37 -15.40
C LEU A 312 -16.00 -3.78 -15.38
N PHE A 313 -17.17 -3.96 -16.01
CA PHE A 313 -17.82 -5.26 -16.11
C PHE A 313 -16.96 -6.28 -16.87
N ASP A 314 -16.37 -5.88 -17.99
CA ASP A 314 -15.47 -6.73 -18.76
C ASP A 314 -14.20 -7.08 -17.95
N LEU A 315 -13.62 -6.11 -17.25
CA LEU A 315 -12.48 -6.33 -16.37
C LEU A 315 -12.81 -7.31 -15.23
N GLU A 316 -13.96 -7.14 -14.56
CA GLU A 316 -14.44 -8.04 -13.51
C GLU A 316 -14.56 -9.47 -14.03
N LYS A 317 -15.17 -9.64 -15.21
CA LYS A 317 -15.33 -10.96 -15.85
C LYS A 317 -13.97 -11.59 -16.21
N GLU A 318 -13.04 -10.79 -16.72
CA GLU A 318 -11.71 -11.26 -17.08
C GLU A 318 -10.89 -11.71 -15.85
N VAL A 319 -10.97 -10.96 -14.75
CA VAL A 319 -10.22 -11.24 -13.51
C VAL A 319 -10.89 -12.32 -12.67
N GLY A 320 -12.21 -12.42 -12.71
CA GLY A 320 -13.00 -13.35 -11.91
C GLY A 320 -13.12 -12.94 -10.43
N VAL A 321 -12.98 -11.65 -10.13
CA VAL A 321 -13.09 -11.09 -8.77
C VAL A 321 -13.99 -9.86 -8.82
N PRO A 322 -15.03 -9.76 -7.97
CA PRO A 322 -15.98 -8.65 -8.02
C PRO A 322 -15.31 -7.30 -7.74
N ILE A 323 -15.63 -6.29 -8.54
CA ILE A 323 -15.17 -4.92 -8.35
C ILE A 323 -16.09 -4.24 -7.32
N CYS A 324 -15.53 -3.96 -6.15
CA CYS A 324 -16.25 -3.29 -5.07
C CYS A 324 -15.92 -1.80 -4.95
N PHE A 325 -14.75 -1.36 -5.42
CA PHE A 325 -14.31 0.01 -5.21
C PHE A 325 -13.81 0.62 -6.52
N VAL A 326 -14.32 1.79 -6.86
CA VAL A 326 -13.93 2.52 -8.08
C VAL A 326 -13.45 3.91 -7.70
N GLY A 327 -12.15 4.15 -7.83
CA GLY A 327 -11.56 5.47 -7.60
C GLY A 327 -11.79 6.37 -8.81
N THR A 328 -12.51 7.46 -8.60
CA THR A 328 -13.01 8.40 -9.62
C THR A 328 -12.38 9.79 -9.49
N GLY A 329 -11.22 9.91 -8.85
CA GLY A 329 -10.53 11.18 -8.69
C GLY A 329 -9.36 11.09 -7.70
N PRO A 330 -8.72 12.21 -7.36
CA PRO A 330 -7.65 12.24 -6.36
C PRO A 330 -8.14 12.13 -4.91
N GLU A 331 -9.28 12.73 -4.55
CA GLU A 331 -9.75 12.78 -3.15
C GLU A 331 -10.14 11.37 -2.66
N ALA A 332 -9.91 11.09 -1.37
CA ALA A 332 -10.21 9.79 -0.77
C ALA A 332 -11.70 9.42 -0.95
N LEU A 333 -12.58 10.42 -0.81
CA LEU A 333 -14.03 10.26 -0.89
C LEU A 333 -14.58 10.30 -2.31
N GLU A 334 -13.76 10.62 -3.32
CA GLU A 334 -14.10 10.40 -4.75
C GLU A 334 -13.91 8.92 -5.10
N THR A 335 -14.63 8.06 -4.40
CA THR A 335 -14.60 6.62 -4.56
C THR A 335 -16.03 6.10 -4.52
N VAL A 336 -16.42 5.34 -5.55
CA VAL A 336 -17.64 4.54 -5.51
C VAL A 336 -17.36 3.31 -4.65
N GLY A 337 -18.13 3.12 -3.59
CA GLY A 337 -18.07 1.94 -2.73
C GLY A 337 -18.98 0.82 -3.20
N CYS A 338 -18.82 -0.36 -2.61
CA CYS A 338 -19.65 -1.51 -2.91
C CYS A 338 -21.09 -1.20 -2.47
N GLU A 339 -22.08 -1.38 -3.36
CA GLU A 339 -23.48 -1.33 -2.96
C GLU A 339 -23.74 -2.50 -1.98
N ALA A 340 -24.37 -2.21 -0.84
CA ALA A 340 -24.62 -3.17 0.24
C ALA A 340 -25.75 -4.14 -0.09
#